data_AF-E8WJ98-F1
#
_entry.id   AF-E8WJ98-F1
#
_cell.length_a   1.000
_cell.length_b   1.000
_cell.length_c   1.000
_cell.angle_alpha   90.00
_cell.angle_beta   90.00
_cell.angle_gamma   90.00
#
_symmetry.space_group_name_H-M   'P 1'
#
loop_
_entity.id
_entity.type
_entity.pdbx_description
1 polymer ?
#
loop_
_entity_poly.entity_id
_entity_poly.type
_entity_poly.pdbx_seq_one_letter_code
_entity_poly.pdbx_strand_id
1 'polypeptide(L)'
;MASSRIPRIVLGDVGNVLAPLAPGPLGRKGGSDTYVHICRGDTPGPLGTNGDWADVGALGKVIQPIILLKSNQCACNRDLTLDELAKIYSKQSRQICALYLPFINAAFKEYNITTCLRKSHFLAQLGHESGELRHTSEILRKGVKESDVYDGYKGRGLIQITYESNYRAYGKRVKRSFLGSDRTELEKPQWATDSAGWYWTSGSGKDLNCLADNNDLLAITARVNGGFNGFEDRRKRLEKSFEVLNVRKCKNVIVTAQSFCPFPHSAIFNNRVYAFAWGCWNDTRTGKTGVVKSLDERKLGYKRYLELRESGKKSNNSHYGFSPEKMLSLAKEGVK
;
A
#
# COMPACT_ATOMS: atom_id res chain seq x y z
N MET A 1 -10.49 -20.76 -8.55
CA MET A 1 -10.06 -19.37 -8.26
C MET A 1 -8.56 -19.37 -8.10
N ALA A 2 -7.83 -18.72 -9.01
CA ALA A 2 -6.38 -18.84 -9.11
C ALA A 2 -5.69 -18.18 -7.91
N SER A 3 -5.03 -18.97 -7.06
CA SER A 3 -4.14 -18.42 -6.03
C SER A 3 -2.89 -17.89 -6.76
N SER A 4 -2.81 -16.56 -6.85
CA SER A 4 -1.64 -15.86 -7.36
C SER A 4 -0.50 -16.08 -6.37
N ARG A 5 0.55 -16.80 -6.78
CA ARG A 5 1.82 -16.73 -6.04
C ARG A 5 2.28 -15.28 -6.11
N ILE A 6 2.21 -14.58 -4.99
CA ILE A 6 2.70 -13.22 -4.85
C ILE A 6 4.19 -13.32 -4.53
N PRO A 7 5.12 -12.99 -5.44
CA PRO A 7 6.50 -12.77 -5.03
C PRO A 7 6.54 -11.41 -4.32
N ARG A 8 6.46 -11.41 -2.99
CA ARG A 8 6.71 -10.22 -2.17
C ARG A 8 8.19 -10.13 -1.84
N ILE A 9 8.68 -8.90 -1.85
CA ILE A 9 10.07 -8.51 -1.66
C ILE A 9 10.57 -9.09 -0.34
N VAL A 10 11.50 -10.04 -0.44
CA VAL A 10 12.42 -10.37 0.65
C VAL A 10 13.29 -9.13 0.84
N LEU A 11 13.44 -8.66 2.08
CA LEU A 11 14.48 -7.70 2.45
C LEU A 11 15.84 -8.36 2.18
N GLY A 12 16.32 -8.23 0.95
CA GLY A 12 17.69 -8.52 0.55
C GLY A 12 18.49 -7.22 0.63
N ASP A 13 19.71 -7.33 1.16
CA ASP A 13 20.64 -6.25 1.48
C ASP A 13 20.58 -5.06 0.50
N VAL A 14 20.04 -3.94 1.00
CA VAL A 14 20.23 -2.62 0.37
C VAL A 14 21.66 -2.17 0.65
N GLY A 15 22.57 -2.59 -0.23
CA GLY A 15 23.88 -1.97 -0.36
C GLY A 15 23.71 -0.47 -0.57
N ASN A 16 24.36 0.29 0.31
CA ASN A 16 24.52 1.74 0.25
C ASN A 16 24.95 2.18 -1.17
N VAL A 17 24.08 2.90 -1.88
CA VAL A 17 24.50 3.77 -2.99
C VAL A 17 23.75 5.08 -2.84
N LEU A 18 24.24 5.92 -1.94
CA LEU A 18 24.04 7.36 -2.03
C LEU A 18 24.87 7.85 -3.22
N ALA A 19 24.23 8.10 -4.36
CA ALA A 19 24.82 8.89 -5.42
C ALA A 19 24.27 10.32 -5.31
N PRO A 20 25.13 11.35 -5.23
CA PRO A 20 24.68 12.74 -5.14
C PRO A 20 24.06 13.18 -6.47
N LEU A 21 22.91 13.86 -6.39
CA LEU A 21 22.28 14.52 -7.53
C LEU A 21 23.12 15.76 -7.91
N ALA A 22 23.78 15.72 -9.07
CA ALA A 22 24.36 16.91 -9.69
C ALA A 22 23.26 17.73 -10.41
N PRO A 23 23.28 19.08 -10.33
CA PRO A 23 22.29 19.91 -11.00
C PRO A 23 22.60 20.03 -12.50
N GLY A 24 21.66 19.61 -13.34
CA GLY A 24 21.66 19.91 -14.79
C GLY A 24 21.04 21.27 -15.08
N PRO A 25 21.40 21.93 -16.20
CA PRO A 25 21.21 23.36 -16.38
C PRO A 25 19.75 23.76 -16.64
N LEU A 26 19.38 24.90 -16.07
CA LEU A 26 18.08 25.57 -16.19
C LEU A 26 17.82 26.04 -17.63
N GLY A 27 16.78 25.47 -18.25
CA GLY A 27 16.11 26.06 -19.41
C GLY A 27 14.63 26.26 -19.10
N ARG A 28 14.19 27.51 -18.96
CA ARG A 28 12.76 27.87 -18.82
C ARG A 28 12.05 27.85 -20.17
N LYS A 29 10.87 27.22 -20.24
CA LYS A 29 9.57 27.83 -20.61
C LYS A 29 8.48 26.76 -20.74
N GLY A 30 7.29 27.06 -20.21
CA GLY A 30 6.05 26.29 -20.40
C GLY A 30 5.44 25.85 -19.07
N GLY A 31 4.37 26.51 -18.64
CA GLY A 31 3.68 26.21 -17.39
C GLY A 31 3.16 24.79 -17.34
N SER A 32 3.58 24.04 -16.31
CA SER A 32 2.96 22.79 -15.91
C SER A 32 2.63 22.89 -14.42
N ASP A 33 1.42 22.47 -14.07
CA ASP A 33 0.99 22.31 -12.68
C ASP A 33 2.01 21.43 -11.95
N THR A 34 2.85 22.07 -11.14
CA THR A 34 3.93 21.38 -10.44
C THR A 34 3.33 20.45 -9.39
N TYR A 35 3.45 19.14 -9.59
CA TYR A 35 3.34 18.16 -8.52
C TYR A 35 4.52 18.40 -7.57
N VAL A 36 4.31 19.23 -6.54
CA VAL A 36 5.34 19.47 -5.54
C VAL A 36 5.38 18.25 -4.62
N HIS A 37 6.46 17.47 -4.69
CA HIS A 37 6.77 16.44 -3.71
C HIS A 37 7.10 17.10 -2.37
N ILE A 38 6.10 17.41 -1.56
CA ILE A 38 6.30 17.91 -0.19
C ILE A 38 6.33 16.70 0.75
N CYS A 39 7.51 16.14 0.98
CA CYS A 39 7.74 15.21 2.07
C CYS A 39 8.30 15.99 3.26
N ARG A 40 7.51 16.22 4.32
CA ARG A 40 8.08 16.58 5.62
C ARG A 40 8.51 15.28 6.30
N GLY A 41 9.81 15.11 6.46
CA GLY A 41 10.41 13.91 7.03
C GLY A 41 10.27 13.89 8.54
N ASP A 42 9.17 13.34 9.04
CA ASP A 42 9.05 12.92 10.43
C ASP A 42 9.19 11.39 10.44
N THR A 43 10.40 10.89 10.67
CA THR A 43 10.58 9.48 11.02
C THR A 43 9.89 9.24 12.37
N PRO A 44 8.99 8.26 12.50
CA PRO A 44 8.42 7.93 13.79
C PRO A 44 9.54 7.51 14.75
N GLY A 45 9.72 8.26 15.83
CA GLY A 45 10.50 7.81 16.98
C GLY A 45 9.73 6.69 17.69
N PRO A 46 10.41 5.70 18.29
CA PRO A 46 9.72 4.72 19.13
C PRO A 46 9.09 5.46 20.32
N LEU A 47 7.77 5.36 20.48
CA LEU A 47 7.16 5.65 21.77
C LEU A 47 7.72 4.63 22.77
N GLY A 48 8.23 5.16 23.90
CA GLY A 48 8.79 4.38 24.99
C GLY A 48 7.81 3.32 25.48
N THR A 49 8.35 2.26 26.09
CA THR A 49 7.67 1.02 26.47
C THR A 49 6.61 1.11 27.57
N ASN A 50 6.04 2.29 27.84
CA ASN A 50 5.01 2.47 28.85
C ASN A 50 3.74 3.13 28.26
N GLY A 51 3.34 2.71 27.07
CA GLY A 51 1.97 2.92 26.61
C GLY A 51 1.12 1.78 27.15
N ASP A 52 0.29 2.05 28.15
CA ASP A 52 -0.67 1.11 28.74
C ASP A 52 -1.60 0.54 27.66
N TRP A 53 -1.22 -0.59 27.08
CA TRP A 53 -2.10 -1.46 26.28
C TRP A 53 -3.01 -2.32 27.17
N ALA A 54 -3.04 -2.07 28.48
CA ALA A 54 -3.73 -2.88 29.48
C ALA A 54 -5.22 -2.55 29.67
N ASP A 55 -5.76 -1.50 29.06
CA ASP A 55 -7.10 -0.99 29.43
C ASP A 55 -8.18 -1.03 28.34
N VAL A 56 -8.01 -1.86 27.30
CA VAL A 56 -9.12 -2.16 26.36
C VAL A 56 -10.10 -3.22 26.90
N GLY A 57 -10.07 -3.48 28.20
CA GLY A 57 -10.77 -4.56 28.90
C GLY A 57 -11.92 -4.12 29.81
N ALA A 58 -12.54 -2.95 29.64
CA ALA A 58 -13.78 -2.62 30.34
C ALA A 58 -14.53 -1.47 29.65
N LEU A 59 -15.48 -1.80 28.76
CA LEU A 59 -16.49 -0.84 28.32
C LEU A 59 -17.88 -1.33 28.70
N GLY A 60 -18.19 -1.13 29.99
CA GLY A 60 -19.56 -0.97 30.44
C GLY A 60 -20.22 0.20 29.72
N LYS A 61 -21.53 0.02 29.45
CA LYS A 61 -22.46 0.96 28.82
C LYS A 61 -22.09 2.45 29.00
N VAL A 62 -21.51 3.06 27.97
CA VAL A 62 -21.56 4.52 27.78
C VAL A 62 -22.56 4.78 26.66
N ILE A 63 -23.76 5.22 27.03
CA ILE A 63 -24.71 5.80 26.08
C ILE A 63 -24.10 7.14 25.66
N GLN A 64 -23.40 7.15 24.53
CA GLN A 64 -22.95 8.37 23.88
C GLN A 64 -24.21 9.14 23.42
N PRO A 65 -24.39 10.41 23.78
CA PRO A 65 -25.46 11.20 23.20
C PRO A 65 -25.27 11.21 21.68
N ILE A 66 -26.36 10.98 20.95
CA ILE A 66 -26.42 11.06 19.49
C ILE A 66 -26.15 12.52 19.11
N ILE A 67 -24.88 12.92 19.09
CA ILE A 67 -24.43 14.11 18.41
C ILE A 67 -24.45 13.73 16.94
N LEU A 68 -25.51 14.15 16.24
CA LEU A 68 -25.48 14.23 14.79
C LEU A 68 -24.28 15.10 14.40
N LEU A 69 -23.14 14.45 14.11
CA LEU A 69 -21.97 15.12 13.57
C LEU A 69 -22.39 15.74 12.24
N LYS A 70 -22.43 17.09 12.20
CA LYS A 70 -22.64 17.86 10.98
C LYS A 70 -21.53 17.46 9.97
N SER A 71 -21.87 16.55 9.06
CA SER A 71 -20.93 15.70 8.32
C SER A 71 -20.29 16.37 7.09
N ASN A 72 -19.74 17.57 7.26
CA ASN A 72 -19.02 18.27 6.18
C ASN A 72 -17.52 18.39 6.42
N GLN A 73 -17.01 17.90 7.55
CA GLN A 73 -15.58 17.95 7.87
C GLN A 73 -14.87 16.64 7.49
N CYS A 74 -13.67 16.77 6.92
CA CYS A 74 -12.82 15.64 6.59
C CYS A 74 -12.31 14.89 7.83
N ALA A 75 -11.71 13.71 7.62
CA ALA A 75 -11.15 12.88 8.70
C ALA A 75 -9.70 13.21 9.10
N CYS A 76 -9.17 14.38 8.75
CA CYS A 76 -7.84 14.80 9.20
C CYS A 76 -7.78 14.90 10.74
N ASN A 77 -6.74 14.35 11.34
CA ASN A 77 -6.37 14.51 12.76
C ASN A 77 -7.46 14.12 13.78
N ARG A 78 -8.47 13.35 13.37
CA ARG A 78 -9.48 12.75 14.25
C ARG A 78 -9.61 11.26 14.02
N ASP A 79 -10.13 10.55 15.01
CA ASP A 79 -10.41 9.13 14.86
C ASP A 79 -11.52 8.88 13.81
N LEU A 80 -11.41 7.74 13.15
CA LEU A 80 -12.45 7.20 12.29
C LEU A 80 -13.63 6.78 13.17
N THR A 81 -14.85 7.06 12.71
CA THR A 81 -16.07 6.59 13.37
C THR A 81 -16.48 5.21 12.85
N LEU A 82 -17.30 4.49 13.62
CA LEU A 82 -17.87 3.22 13.18
C LEU A 82 -18.73 3.38 11.92
N ASP A 83 -19.50 4.46 11.81
CA ASP A 83 -20.31 4.74 10.63
C ASP A 83 -19.49 4.95 9.37
N GLU A 84 -18.36 5.66 9.49
CA GLU A 84 -17.45 5.85 8.37
C GLU A 84 -16.80 4.52 7.96
N LEU A 85 -16.28 3.75 8.92
CA LEU A 85 -15.66 2.46 8.61
C LEU A 85 -16.66 1.49 7.97
N ALA A 86 -17.87 1.38 8.52
CA ALA A 86 -18.92 0.50 7.98
C ALA A 86 -19.43 0.96 6.60
N LYS A 87 -19.37 2.26 6.28
CA LYS A 87 -19.67 2.77 4.93
C LYS A 87 -18.55 2.50 3.93
N ILE A 88 -17.29 2.55 4.37
CA ILE A 88 -16.12 2.25 3.54
C ILE A 88 -16.03 0.74 3.27
N TYR A 89 -16.26 -0.08 4.29
CA TYR A 89 -16.28 -1.54 4.22
C TYR A 89 -17.73 -2.06 4.21
N SER A 90 -18.48 -1.62 3.20
CA SER A 90 -19.93 -1.87 3.11
C SER A 90 -20.31 -3.34 2.90
N LYS A 91 -19.36 -4.22 2.57
CA LYS A 91 -19.59 -5.68 2.47
C LYS A 91 -19.20 -6.43 3.73
N GLN A 92 -18.70 -5.73 4.75
CA GLN A 92 -18.38 -6.27 6.05
C GLN A 92 -19.50 -5.97 7.05
N SER A 93 -19.68 -6.86 8.02
CA SER A 93 -20.62 -6.62 9.11
C SER A 93 -20.17 -5.45 9.97
N ARG A 94 -21.14 -4.70 10.48
CA ARG A 94 -20.89 -3.59 11.39
C ARG A 94 -20.19 -4.06 12.68
N GLN A 95 -20.47 -5.28 13.12
CA GLN A 95 -19.83 -5.90 14.29
C GLN A 95 -18.32 -6.12 14.06
N ILE A 96 -17.92 -6.64 12.90
CA ILE A 96 -16.50 -6.79 12.56
C ILE A 96 -15.84 -5.42 12.40
N CYS A 97 -16.52 -4.45 11.79
CA CYS A 97 -16.01 -3.08 11.75
C CYS A 97 -15.78 -2.52 13.17
N ALA A 98 -16.71 -2.73 14.10
CA ALA A 98 -16.58 -2.29 15.49
C ALA A 98 -15.42 -2.98 16.22
N LEU A 99 -15.19 -4.27 15.96
CA LEU A 99 -14.06 -5.02 16.52
C LEU A 99 -12.70 -4.43 16.10
N TYR A 100 -12.56 -4.06 14.83
CA TYR A 100 -11.29 -3.55 14.29
C TYR A 100 -11.08 -2.05 14.47
N LEU A 101 -12.15 -1.27 14.60
CA LEU A 101 -12.10 0.19 14.70
C LEU A 101 -11.07 0.72 15.73
N PRO A 102 -11.02 0.25 16.99
CA PRO A 102 -10.05 0.76 17.96
C PRO A 102 -8.61 0.50 17.50
N PHE A 103 -8.33 -0.66 16.91
CA PHE A 103 -7.00 -1.01 16.43
C PHE A 103 -6.59 -0.22 15.18
N ILE A 104 -7.54 0.06 14.28
CA ILE A 104 -7.31 0.92 13.10
C ILE A 104 -6.98 2.35 13.55
N ASN A 105 -7.73 2.90 14.50
CA ASN A 105 -7.47 4.23 15.04
C ASN A 105 -6.15 4.29 15.81
N ALA A 106 -5.78 3.24 16.56
CA ALA A 106 -4.48 3.13 17.20
C ALA A 106 -3.34 3.12 16.16
N ALA A 107 -3.47 2.31 15.10
CA ALA A 107 -2.50 2.28 14.01
C ALA A 107 -2.37 3.65 13.30
N PHE A 108 -3.47 4.38 13.13
CA PHE A 108 -3.38 5.73 12.55
C PHE A 108 -2.51 6.68 13.36
N LYS A 109 -2.59 6.60 14.70
CA LYS A 109 -1.77 7.42 15.60
C LYS A 109 -0.32 6.95 15.58
N GLU A 110 -0.09 5.66 15.79
CA GLU A 110 1.25 5.06 15.89
C GLU A 110 2.09 5.28 14.61
N TYR A 111 1.46 5.20 13.44
CA TYR A 111 2.13 5.22 12.14
C TYR A 111 1.98 6.56 11.38
N ASN A 112 1.57 7.62 12.08
CA ASN A 112 1.36 8.97 11.53
C ASN A 112 0.46 9.02 10.27
N ILE A 113 -0.56 8.17 10.23
CA ILE A 113 -1.56 8.11 9.14
C ILE A 113 -2.71 9.07 9.52
N THR A 114 -2.38 10.34 9.68
CA THR A 114 -3.22 11.33 10.37
C THR A 114 -4.11 12.14 9.43
N THR A 115 -3.71 12.35 8.18
CA THR A 115 -4.51 13.07 7.16
C THR A 115 -5.60 12.17 6.58
N CYS A 116 -6.71 12.77 6.13
CA CYS A 116 -7.79 12.02 5.49
C CYS A 116 -7.31 11.27 4.24
N LEU A 117 -6.35 11.84 3.49
CA LEU A 117 -5.78 11.22 2.29
C LEU A 117 -4.94 9.97 2.64
N ARG A 118 -4.05 10.06 3.64
CA ARG A 118 -3.29 8.91 4.15
C ARG A 118 -4.21 7.79 4.64
N LYS A 119 -5.24 8.14 5.43
CA LYS A 119 -6.24 7.17 5.93
C LYS A 119 -6.96 6.48 4.79
N SER A 120 -7.44 7.23 3.80
CA SER A 120 -8.15 6.66 2.65
C SER A 120 -7.27 5.70 1.85
N HIS A 121 -6.01 6.06 1.60
CA HIS A 121 -5.06 5.18 0.91
C HIS A 121 -4.77 3.91 1.70
N PHE A 122 -4.51 4.03 3.00
CA PHE A 122 -4.28 2.87 3.88
C PHE A 122 -5.50 1.92 3.91
N LEU A 123 -6.70 2.45 4.15
CA LEU A 123 -7.95 1.68 4.17
C LEU A 123 -8.24 1.01 2.82
N ALA A 124 -7.94 1.66 1.70
CA ALA A 124 -8.11 1.07 0.38
C ALA A 124 -7.22 -0.17 0.18
N GLN A 125 -5.96 -0.11 0.64
CA GLN A 125 -5.07 -1.26 0.61
C GLN A 125 -5.57 -2.38 1.55
N LEU A 126 -5.90 -2.07 2.80
CA LEU A 126 -6.39 -3.08 3.75
C LEU A 126 -7.66 -3.76 3.25
N GLY A 127 -8.62 -2.98 2.76
CA GLY A 127 -9.87 -3.49 2.21
C GLY A 127 -9.65 -4.47 1.06
N HIS A 128 -8.65 -4.22 0.20
CA HIS A 128 -8.29 -5.13 -0.89
C HIS A 128 -7.58 -6.39 -0.36
N GLU A 129 -6.54 -6.22 0.47
CA GLU A 129 -5.68 -7.31 0.93
C GLU A 129 -6.41 -8.31 1.85
N SER A 130 -7.31 -7.81 2.69
CA SER A 130 -8.03 -8.62 3.68
C SER A 130 -9.46 -8.98 3.27
N GLY A 131 -9.92 -8.51 2.10
CA GLY A 131 -11.33 -8.61 1.72
C GLY A 131 -12.25 -7.91 2.72
N GLU A 132 -11.95 -6.66 3.06
CA GLU A 132 -12.65 -5.85 4.07
C GLU A 132 -12.63 -6.50 5.46
N LEU A 133 -11.44 -6.80 5.98
CA LEU A 133 -11.21 -7.37 7.32
C LEU A 133 -11.69 -8.82 7.48
N ARG A 134 -12.07 -9.48 6.39
CA ARG A 134 -12.58 -10.87 6.40
C ARG A 134 -11.48 -11.90 6.61
N HIS A 135 -10.28 -11.62 6.11
CA HIS A 135 -9.16 -12.55 6.11
C HIS A 135 -7.95 -11.93 6.79
N THR A 136 -7.48 -12.58 7.85
CA THR A 136 -6.22 -12.26 8.52
C THR A 136 -5.13 -13.30 8.29
N SER A 137 -5.41 -14.34 7.51
CA SER A 137 -4.41 -15.28 7.04
C SER A 137 -4.71 -15.84 5.66
N GLU A 138 -3.64 -16.18 4.94
CA GLU A 138 -3.71 -16.78 3.62
C GLU A 138 -4.38 -18.15 3.70
N ILE A 139 -5.37 -18.38 2.83
CA ILE A 139 -6.06 -19.66 2.72
C ILE A 139 -5.21 -20.59 1.85
N LEU A 140 -4.71 -21.67 2.44
CA LEU A 140 -3.91 -22.66 1.74
C LEU A 140 -4.79 -23.59 0.89
N ARG A 141 -4.24 -24.06 -0.23
CA ARG A 141 -4.90 -25.07 -1.06
C ARG A 141 -5.00 -26.38 -0.29
N LYS A 142 -6.07 -27.15 -0.53
CA LYS A 142 -6.25 -28.48 0.07
C LYS A 142 -5.00 -29.34 -0.18
N GLY A 143 -4.47 -29.94 0.89
CA GLY A 143 -3.28 -30.81 0.85
C GLY A 143 -1.94 -30.08 0.95
N VAL A 144 -1.89 -28.75 0.93
CA VAL A 144 -0.65 -27.98 1.14
C VAL A 144 -0.45 -27.79 2.65
N LYS A 145 0.69 -28.21 3.18
CA LYS A 145 1.05 -27.94 4.58
C LYS A 145 1.60 -26.53 4.69
N GLU A 146 1.36 -25.89 5.83
CA GLU A 146 1.87 -24.54 6.06
C GLU A 146 3.41 -24.48 6.06
N SER A 147 4.07 -25.53 6.55
CA SER A 147 5.54 -25.67 6.47
C SER A 147 6.08 -25.55 5.05
N ASP A 148 5.28 -25.92 4.06
CA ASP A 148 5.68 -25.94 2.65
C ASP A 148 5.48 -24.55 1.99
N VAL A 149 4.97 -23.58 2.76
CA VAL A 149 4.62 -22.23 2.30
C VAL A 149 5.46 -21.23 3.07
N TYR A 150 6.55 -20.80 2.44
CA TYR A 150 7.55 -19.88 3.01
C TYR A 150 8.02 -20.35 4.40
N ASP A 151 8.30 -21.64 4.54
CA ASP A 151 8.80 -22.27 5.77
C ASP A 151 7.89 -22.05 7.01
N GLY A 152 6.57 -21.98 6.79
CA GLY A 152 5.59 -21.72 7.84
C GLY A 152 5.14 -20.27 7.97
N TYR A 153 5.75 -19.35 7.22
CA TYR A 153 5.52 -17.91 7.30
C TYR A 153 4.68 -17.39 6.12
N LYS A 154 3.52 -18.03 5.92
CA LYS A 154 2.46 -17.61 4.97
C LYS A 154 1.95 -16.19 5.20
N GLY A 155 1.13 -15.66 4.29
CA GLY A 155 0.48 -14.35 4.50
C GLY A 155 -0.35 -14.30 5.80
N ARG A 156 -0.08 -13.32 6.68
CA ARG A 156 -0.89 -13.01 7.88
C ARG A 156 -1.06 -11.51 8.12
N GLY A 157 -2.09 -11.16 8.88
CA GLY A 157 -2.50 -9.78 9.17
C GLY A 157 -3.29 -9.13 8.02
N LEU A 158 -3.74 -7.90 8.22
CA LEU A 158 -4.63 -7.22 7.27
C LEU A 158 -3.96 -6.83 5.95
N ILE A 159 -2.63 -6.74 5.93
CA ILE A 159 -1.86 -6.52 4.70
C ILE A 159 -1.11 -7.76 4.21
N GLN A 160 -1.26 -8.92 4.89
CA GLN A 160 -0.62 -10.18 4.51
C GLN A 160 0.92 -10.10 4.47
N ILE A 161 1.56 -9.81 5.60
CA ILE A 161 3.03 -9.95 5.70
C ILE A 161 3.43 -11.43 5.56
N THR A 162 4.56 -11.68 4.91
CA THR A 162 5.01 -13.03 4.50
C THR A 162 6.52 -13.15 4.71
N TYR A 163 7.04 -14.37 4.82
CA TYR A 163 8.44 -14.72 5.10
C TYR A 163 8.86 -14.46 6.54
N GLU A 164 9.72 -15.33 7.06
CA GLU A 164 10.28 -15.24 8.42
C GLU A 164 10.92 -13.88 8.70
N SER A 165 11.63 -13.32 7.72
CA SER A 165 12.34 -12.04 7.86
C SER A 165 11.40 -10.89 8.22
N ASN A 166 10.20 -10.82 7.61
CA ASN A 166 9.21 -9.80 7.93
C ASN A 166 8.57 -10.03 9.30
N TYR A 167 8.26 -11.28 9.64
CA TYR A 167 7.72 -11.63 10.96
C TYR A 167 8.71 -11.25 12.07
N ARG A 168 9.99 -11.55 11.87
CA ARG A 168 11.09 -11.20 12.77
C ARG A 168 11.28 -9.68 12.87
N ALA A 169 11.26 -8.97 11.74
CA ALA A 169 11.44 -7.51 11.70
C ALA A 169 10.28 -6.78 12.40
N TYR A 170 9.04 -7.19 12.14
CA TYR A 170 7.88 -6.67 12.85
C TYR A 170 7.92 -7.02 14.34
N GLY A 171 8.23 -8.27 14.69
CA GLY A 171 8.37 -8.68 16.09
C GLY A 171 9.40 -7.87 16.86
N LYS A 172 10.54 -7.54 16.23
CA LYS A 172 11.54 -6.62 16.80
C LYS A 172 10.98 -5.23 17.06
N ARG A 173 10.15 -4.69 16.15
CA ARG A 173 9.52 -3.36 16.29
C ARG A 173 8.60 -3.29 17.51
N VAL A 174 7.81 -4.32 17.75
CA VAL A 174 6.85 -4.35 18.88
C VAL A 174 7.38 -5.10 20.11
N LYS A 175 8.65 -5.49 20.10
CA LYS A 175 9.35 -6.22 21.18
C LYS A 175 8.61 -7.51 21.59
N ARG A 176 8.08 -8.25 20.62
CA ARG A 176 7.35 -9.51 20.79
C ARG A 176 7.72 -10.51 19.70
N SER A 177 7.84 -11.80 20.04
CA SER A 177 8.05 -12.85 19.04
C SER A 177 6.76 -13.13 18.24
N PHE A 178 6.91 -13.32 16.93
CA PHE A 178 5.91 -13.93 16.06
C PHE A 178 6.51 -15.11 15.28
N LEU A 179 7.56 -15.73 15.84
CA LEU A 179 8.23 -16.87 15.25
C LEU A 179 7.73 -18.18 15.89
N GLY A 180 7.96 -19.31 15.23
CA GLY A 180 7.56 -20.61 15.77
C GLY A 180 6.04 -20.67 16.00
N SER A 181 5.61 -21.09 17.19
CA SER A 181 4.20 -21.21 17.56
C SER A 181 3.45 -19.86 17.59
N ASP A 182 4.15 -18.75 17.80
CA ASP A 182 3.53 -17.43 18.03
C ASP A 182 3.09 -16.75 16.73
N ARG A 183 3.44 -17.32 15.57
CA ARG A 183 3.14 -16.74 14.25
C ARG A 183 1.65 -16.50 14.01
N THR A 184 0.77 -17.29 14.61
CA THR A 184 -0.70 -17.17 14.48
C THR A 184 -1.25 -15.97 15.26
N GLU A 185 -0.50 -15.38 16.18
CA GLU A 185 -0.92 -14.16 16.89
C GLU A 185 -1.14 -12.99 15.93
N LEU A 186 -0.43 -12.97 14.78
CA LEU A 186 -0.65 -11.99 13.70
C LEU A 186 -2.04 -12.06 13.06
N GLU A 187 -2.81 -13.10 13.34
CA GLU A 187 -4.18 -13.26 12.85
C GLU A 187 -5.20 -12.56 13.76
N LYS A 188 -4.81 -12.16 14.99
CA LYS A 188 -5.67 -11.46 15.95
C LYS A 188 -5.84 -9.99 15.55
N PRO A 189 -7.01 -9.36 15.79
CA PRO A 189 -7.32 -8.01 15.29
C PRO A 189 -6.26 -6.94 15.58
N GLN A 190 -5.71 -6.92 16.81
CA GLN A 190 -4.65 -6.00 17.20
C GLN A 190 -3.41 -6.14 16.32
N TRP A 191 -2.79 -7.33 16.32
CA TRP A 191 -1.54 -7.58 15.60
C TRP A 191 -1.72 -7.60 14.09
N ALA A 192 -2.89 -8.04 13.61
CA ALA A 192 -3.25 -7.99 12.20
C ALA A 192 -3.30 -6.56 11.67
N THR A 193 -3.75 -5.61 12.49
CA THR A 193 -3.84 -4.19 12.12
C THR A 193 -2.51 -3.46 12.32
N ASP A 194 -1.84 -3.70 13.45
CA ASP A 194 -0.58 -3.02 13.76
C ASP A 194 0.54 -3.41 12.77
N SER A 195 0.65 -4.71 12.43
CA SER A 195 1.60 -5.16 11.39
C SER A 195 1.34 -4.53 10.02
N ALA A 196 0.10 -4.18 9.71
CA ALA A 196 -0.22 -3.46 8.48
C ALA A 196 0.27 -2.01 8.52
N GLY A 197 0.13 -1.34 9.67
CA GLY A 197 0.71 -0.02 9.90
C GLY A 197 2.23 -0.02 9.84
N TRP A 198 2.89 -1.00 10.46
CA TRP A 198 4.34 -1.19 10.36
C TRP A 198 4.79 -1.39 8.92
N TYR A 199 4.09 -2.23 8.16
CA TYR A 199 4.42 -2.44 6.75
C TYR A 199 4.28 -1.15 5.95
N TRP A 200 3.24 -0.37 6.23
CA TRP A 200 2.95 0.91 5.57
C TRP A 200 4.06 1.94 5.73
N THR A 201 4.66 2.06 6.92
CA THR A 201 5.70 3.08 7.17
C THR A 201 7.12 2.55 6.99
N SER A 202 7.33 1.23 7.11
CA SER A 202 8.68 0.67 7.24
C SER A 202 8.84 -0.67 6.54
N GLY A 203 7.94 -1.62 6.74
CA GLY A 203 8.10 -2.98 6.22
C GLY A 203 8.08 -3.10 4.70
N SER A 204 7.52 -2.11 3.97
CA SER A 204 7.58 -2.07 2.50
C SER A 204 8.93 -1.56 1.94
N GLY A 205 9.88 -1.20 2.80
CA GLY A 205 11.16 -0.57 2.44
C GLY A 205 11.06 0.93 2.13
N LYS A 206 9.87 1.53 2.24
CA LYS A 206 9.62 2.96 2.12
C LYS A 206 8.42 3.36 2.98
N ASP A 207 8.40 4.60 3.46
CA ASP A 207 7.20 5.18 4.06
C ASP A 207 6.17 5.54 2.97
N LEU A 208 5.02 4.86 3.00
CA LEU A 208 3.93 5.06 2.04
C LEU A 208 3.08 6.30 2.35
N ASN A 209 3.21 6.93 3.52
CA ASN A 209 2.52 8.19 3.83
C ASN A 209 2.84 9.28 2.80
N CYS A 210 4.11 9.41 2.42
CA CYS A 210 4.56 10.37 1.42
C CYS A 210 3.94 10.10 0.03
N LEU A 211 3.72 8.83 -0.31
CA LEU A 211 3.07 8.47 -1.57
C LEU A 211 1.58 8.79 -1.52
N ALA A 212 0.94 8.56 -0.38
CA ALA A 212 -0.46 8.90 -0.18
C ALA A 212 -0.69 10.42 -0.23
N ASP A 213 0.21 11.22 0.35
CA ASP A 213 0.12 12.69 0.28
C ASP A 213 0.18 13.23 -1.16
N ASN A 214 0.88 12.52 -2.06
CA ASN A 214 0.94 12.81 -3.49
C ASN A 214 -0.19 12.13 -4.30
N ASN A 215 -1.14 11.49 -3.63
CA ASN A 215 -2.20 10.67 -4.23
C ASN A 215 -1.68 9.62 -5.24
N ASP A 216 -0.52 9.02 -4.95
CA ASP A 216 0.20 8.10 -5.84
C ASP A 216 -0.20 6.64 -5.61
N LEU A 217 -1.43 6.31 -6.04
CA LEU A 217 -1.97 4.95 -5.95
C LEU A 217 -1.13 3.93 -6.73
N LEU A 218 -0.48 4.35 -7.83
CA LEU A 218 0.39 3.50 -8.63
C LEU A 218 1.58 3.00 -7.80
N ALA A 219 2.30 3.92 -7.16
CA ALA A 219 3.46 3.58 -6.36
C ALA A 219 3.12 2.79 -5.10
N ILE A 220 1.97 3.08 -4.47
CA ILE A 220 1.48 2.33 -3.31
C ILE A 220 1.11 0.91 -3.73
N THR A 221 0.33 0.75 -4.80
CA THR A 221 -0.10 -0.58 -5.28
C THR A 221 1.10 -1.43 -5.68
N ALA A 222 2.06 -0.86 -6.41
CA ALA A 222 3.27 -1.54 -6.82
C ALA A 222 4.13 -2.03 -5.64
N ARG A 223 4.13 -1.30 -4.52
CA ARG A 223 4.86 -1.69 -3.30
C ARG A 223 4.13 -2.75 -2.49
N VAL A 224 2.82 -2.58 -2.29
CA VAL A 224 2.00 -3.54 -1.53
C VAL A 224 1.86 -4.88 -2.27
N ASN A 225 1.69 -4.85 -3.60
CA ASN A 225 1.43 -6.05 -4.40
C ASN A 225 2.65 -6.57 -5.17
N GLY A 226 3.69 -5.75 -5.38
CA GLY A 226 4.80 -6.06 -6.29
C GLY A 226 4.51 -5.77 -7.77
N GLY A 227 3.30 -5.32 -8.09
CA GLY A 227 2.80 -5.03 -9.45
C GLY A 227 1.43 -4.37 -9.38
N PHE A 228 0.60 -4.54 -10.42
CA PHE A 228 -0.69 -3.84 -10.52
C PHE A 228 -1.91 -4.79 -10.49
N ASN A 229 -1.77 -5.98 -9.89
CA ASN A 229 -2.93 -6.84 -9.67
C ASN A 229 -3.90 -6.15 -8.70
N GLY A 230 -5.19 -6.15 -9.05
CA GLY A 230 -6.24 -5.53 -8.24
C GLY A 230 -6.21 -4.01 -8.18
N PHE A 231 -5.44 -3.33 -9.04
CA PHE A 231 -5.32 -1.87 -9.05
C PHE A 231 -6.68 -1.16 -9.16
N GLU A 232 -7.57 -1.59 -10.04
CA GLU A 232 -8.93 -1.01 -10.17
C GLU A 232 -9.78 -1.21 -8.92
N ASP A 233 -9.65 -2.35 -8.24
CA ASP A 233 -10.39 -2.58 -6.99
C ASP A 233 -9.88 -1.63 -5.90
N ARG A 234 -8.56 -1.48 -5.77
CA ARG A 234 -7.94 -0.50 -4.85
C ARG A 234 -8.38 0.93 -5.19
N ARG A 235 -8.42 1.28 -6.47
CA ARG A 235 -8.89 2.60 -6.94
C ARG A 235 -10.33 2.86 -6.50
N LYS A 236 -11.25 1.92 -6.73
CA LYS A 236 -12.65 2.04 -6.32
C LYS A 236 -12.80 2.17 -4.80
N ARG A 237 -12.03 1.40 -4.02
CA ARG A 237 -12.02 1.48 -2.55
C ARG A 237 -11.49 2.83 -2.06
N LEU A 238 -10.48 3.36 -2.74
CA LEU A 238 -9.91 4.67 -2.45
C LEU A 238 -10.92 5.79 -2.74
N GLU A 239 -11.58 5.75 -3.90
CA GLU A 239 -12.66 6.68 -4.26
C GLU A 239 -13.80 6.64 -3.24
N LYS A 240 -14.21 5.43 -2.81
CA LYS A 240 -15.23 5.29 -1.75
C LYS A 240 -14.78 5.91 -0.43
N SER A 241 -13.52 5.71 -0.07
CA SER A 241 -12.93 6.31 1.13
C SER A 241 -12.86 7.84 1.01
N PHE A 242 -12.59 8.39 -0.17
CA PHE A 242 -12.58 9.85 -0.39
C PHE A 242 -13.95 10.48 -0.19
N GLU A 243 -15.00 9.81 -0.67
CA GLU A 243 -16.40 10.21 -0.48
C GLU A 243 -16.75 10.23 1.02
N VAL A 244 -16.55 9.09 1.71
CA VAL A 244 -16.97 8.93 3.10
C VAL A 244 -16.18 9.84 4.05
N LEU A 245 -14.88 10.01 3.80
CA LEU A 245 -14.01 10.84 4.65
C LEU A 245 -13.94 12.31 4.21
N ASN A 246 -14.83 12.74 3.30
CA ASN A 246 -14.93 14.11 2.80
C ASN A 246 -13.59 14.67 2.30
N VAL A 247 -12.75 13.85 1.65
CA VAL A 247 -11.38 14.23 1.23
C VAL A 247 -11.41 15.41 0.26
N ARG A 248 -12.33 15.40 -0.71
CA ARG A 248 -12.45 16.49 -1.71
C ARG A 248 -12.86 17.85 -1.12
N LYS A 249 -13.44 17.87 0.08
CA LYS A 249 -13.80 19.09 0.83
C LYS A 249 -12.73 19.49 1.86
N CYS A 250 -11.63 18.73 1.96
CA CYS A 250 -10.58 18.99 2.91
C CYS A 250 -9.75 20.20 2.48
N LYS A 251 -9.70 21.23 3.35
CA LYS A 251 -8.89 22.44 3.11
C LYS A 251 -7.38 22.17 3.10
N ASN A 252 -6.94 21.05 3.69
CA ASN A 252 -5.54 20.66 3.81
C ASN A 252 -5.07 19.77 2.65
N VAL A 253 -5.96 19.39 1.72
CA VAL A 253 -5.60 18.64 0.52
C VAL A 253 -5.49 19.63 -0.63
N ILE A 254 -4.28 19.77 -1.17
CA ILE A 254 -4.00 20.67 -2.29
C ILE A 254 -4.76 20.17 -3.53
N VAL A 255 -5.24 21.09 -4.37
CA VAL A 255 -6.06 20.79 -5.57
C VAL A 255 -5.43 19.73 -6.48
N THR A 256 -4.11 19.71 -6.62
CA THR A 256 -3.36 18.72 -7.42
C THR A 256 -3.49 17.28 -6.89
N ALA A 257 -3.79 17.09 -5.61
CA ALA A 257 -4.04 15.79 -5.01
C ALA A 257 -5.52 15.35 -5.11
N GLN A 258 -6.39 16.12 -5.78
CA GLN A 258 -7.78 15.72 -6.04
C GLN A 258 -7.91 14.68 -7.15
N SER A 259 -6.92 14.61 -8.03
CA SER A 259 -6.79 13.59 -9.08
C SER A 259 -5.68 12.62 -8.71
N PHE A 260 -5.78 11.37 -9.18
CA PHE A 260 -4.71 10.38 -8.96
C PHE A 260 -3.43 10.83 -9.66
N CYS A 261 -2.28 10.60 -9.00
CA CYS A 261 -0.99 10.87 -9.60
C CYS A 261 -0.83 10.05 -10.90
N PRO A 262 -0.62 10.68 -12.05
CA PRO A 262 -0.43 9.97 -13.32
C PRO A 262 0.95 9.30 -13.36
N PHE A 263 1.09 8.27 -14.20
CA PHE A 263 2.33 7.48 -14.26
C PHE A 263 3.62 8.32 -14.45
N PRO A 264 3.68 9.35 -15.31
CA PRO A 264 4.86 10.21 -15.46
C PRO A 264 5.31 10.95 -14.18
N HIS A 265 4.40 11.14 -13.22
CA HIS A 265 4.68 11.83 -11.96
C HIS A 265 4.74 10.87 -10.77
N SER A 266 4.48 9.58 -10.99
CA SER A 266 4.53 8.58 -9.94
C SER A 266 5.96 8.32 -9.49
N ALA A 267 6.15 8.04 -8.20
CA ALA A 267 7.44 7.70 -7.61
C ALA A 267 8.07 6.41 -8.19
N ILE A 268 7.33 5.65 -9.01
CA ILE A 268 7.84 4.46 -9.72
C ILE A 268 8.24 4.76 -11.18
N PHE A 269 8.05 5.98 -11.68
CA PHE A 269 8.33 6.33 -13.08
C PHE A 269 9.78 6.02 -13.50
N ASN A 270 10.74 6.24 -12.59
CA ASN A 270 12.16 5.98 -12.81
C ASN A 270 12.61 4.58 -12.35
N ASN A 271 11.69 3.70 -11.99
CA ASN A 271 12.00 2.32 -11.68
C ASN A 271 11.80 1.47 -12.93
N ARG A 272 12.88 0.93 -13.49
CA ARG A 272 12.85 0.14 -14.74
C ARG A 272 11.88 -1.04 -14.68
N VAL A 273 11.84 -1.77 -13.56
CA VAL A 273 10.98 -2.95 -13.40
C VAL A 273 9.51 -2.52 -13.36
N TYR A 274 9.18 -1.47 -12.61
CA TYR A 274 7.80 -0.96 -12.54
C TYR A 274 7.34 -0.24 -13.81
N ALA A 275 8.23 0.43 -14.54
CA ALA A 275 7.91 0.99 -15.85
C ALA A 275 7.51 -0.13 -16.83
N PHE A 276 8.28 -1.22 -16.87
CA PHE A 276 7.89 -2.41 -17.64
C PHE A 276 6.57 -3.00 -17.14
N ALA A 277 6.40 -3.12 -15.81
CA ALA A 277 5.18 -3.65 -15.22
C ALA A 277 3.95 -2.82 -15.62
N TRP A 278 4.06 -1.49 -15.65
CA TRP A 278 2.96 -0.61 -16.02
C TRP A 278 2.56 -0.80 -17.48
N GLY A 279 3.54 -0.85 -18.38
CA GLY A 279 3.31 -1.20 -19.78
C GLY A 279 2.66 -2.58 -19.91
N CYS A 280 3.19 -3.57 -19.20
CA CYS A 280 2.74 -4.96 -19.20
C CYS A 280 1.32 -5.16 -18.68
N TRP A 281 0.92 -4.45 -17.63
CA TRP A 281 -0.45 -4.53 -17.12
C TRP A 281 -1.45 -3.82 -18.02
N ASN A 282 -1.04 -2.80 -18.77
CA ASN A 282 -1.89 -2.13 -19.74
C ASN A 282 -1.92 -2.82 -21.12
N ASP A 283 -1.04 -3.79 -21.35
CA ASP A 283 -0.98 -4.55 -22.59
C ASP A 283 -2.01 -5.69 -22.61
N THR A 284 -2.81 -5.78 -23.68
CA THR A 284 -3.79 -6.85 -23.89
C THR A 284 -3.14 -8.20 -24.20
N ARG A 285 -1.88 -8.20 -24.65
CA ARG A 285 -1.13 -9.40 -25.08
C ARG A 285 -0.54 -10.22 -23.95
N THR A 286 -0.53 -9.71 -22.72
CA THR A 286 0.24 -10.28 -21.59
C THR A 286 -0.59 -11.12 -20.63
N GLY A 287 -1.92 -11.17 -20.82
CA GLY A 287 -2.85 -11.83 -19.90
C GLY A 287 -2.90 -11.23 -18.49
N LYS A 288 -2.15 -10.15 -18.21
CA LYS A 288 -2.16 -9.48 -16.90
C LYS A 288 -3.51 -8.82 -16.66
N THR A 289 -3.99 -8.86 -15.43
CA THR A 289 -5.28 -8.30 -15.04
C THR A 289 -5.11 -7.37 -13.84
N GLY A 290 -6.11 -6.54 -13.59
CA GLY A 290 -6.13 -5.63 -12.44
C GLY A 290 -6.16 -4.14 -12.79
N VAL A 291 -5.88 -3.76 -14.03
CA VAL A 291 -6.05 -2.38 -14.56
C VAL A 291 -7.09 -2.38 -15.67
N VAL A 292 -7.76 -1.24 -15.90
CA VAL A 292 -8.43 -1.01 -17.19
C VAL A 292 -7.36 -0.79 -18.25
N LYS A 293 -7.40 -1.58 -19.34
CA LYS A 293 -6.38 -1.52 -20.39
C LYS A 293 -6.43 -0.18 -21.12
N SER A 294 -5.28 0.46 -21.26
CA SER A 294 -5.11 1.69 -22.03
C SER A 294 -3.92 1.57 -22.98
N LEU A 295 -4.16 1.85 -24.26
CA LEU A 295 -3.10 1.85 -25.28
C LEU A 295 -2.03 2.90 -24.95
N ASP A 296 -2.44 4.06 -24.45
CA ASP A 296 -1.54 5.16 -24.10
C ASP A 296 -0.71 4.83 -22.87
N GLU A 297 -1.32 4.28 -21.81
CA GLU A 297 -0.58 3.86 -20.61
C GLU A 297 0.37 2.69 -20.90
N ARG A 298 -0.03 1.77 -21.79
CA ARG A 298 0.85 0.72 -22.32
C ARG A 298 2.09 1.34 -22.97
N LYS A 299 1.90 2.29 -23.89
CA LYS A 299 2.97 2.97 -24.62
C LYS A 299 3.87 3.76 -23.66
N LEU A 300 3.30 4.49 -22.71
CA LEU A 300 4.03 5.26 -21.69
C LEU A 300 4.94 4.35 -20.84
N GLY A 301 4.40 3.26 -20.31
CA GLY A 301 5.17 2.33 -19.48
C GLY A 301 6.32 1.67 -20.25
N TYR A 302 6.04 1.14 -21.45
CA TYR A 302 7.09 0.50 -22.26
C TYR A 302 8.12 1.47 -22.81
N LYS A 303 7.73 2.66 -23.25
CA LYS A 303 8.67 3.70 -23.68
C LYS A 303 9.62 4.03 -22.54
N ARG A 304 9.09 4.27 -21.34
CA ARG A 304 9.93 4.58 -20.18
C ARG A 304 10.86 3.43 -19.79
N TYR A 305 10.39 2.19 -19.87
CA TYR A 305 11.23 1.01 -19.66
C TYR A 305 12.40 0.93 -20.65
N LEU A 306 12.17 1.22 -21.94
CA LEU A 306 13.22 1.20 -22.97
C LEU A 306 14.26 2.29 -22.71
N GLU A 307 13.83 3.52 -22.41
CA GLU A 307 14.73 4.64 -22.04
C GLU A 307 15.63 4.28 -20.85
N LEU A 308 15.04 3.75 -19.77
CA LEU A 308 15.79 3.33 -18.57
C LEU A 308 16.71 2.13 -18.80
N ARG A 309 16.44 1.32 -19.82
CA ARG A 309 17.29 0.19 -20.21
C ARG A 309 18.47 0.64 -21.04
N GLU A 310 18.31 1.64 -21.90
CA GLU A 310 19.40 2.24 -22.69
C GLU A 310 20.40 2.98 -21.81
N SER A 311 19.92 3.72 -20.81
CA SER A 311 20.78 4.50 -19.91
C SER A 311 21.38 3.72 -18.73
N GLY A 312 21.08 2.42 -18.59
CA GLY A 312 21.37 1.65 -17.37
C GLY A 312 22.07 0.31 -17.62
N LYS A 313 22.67 -0.27 -16.57
CA LYS A 313 23.27 -1.61 -16.64
C LYS A 313 22.21 -2.65 -17.02
N LYS A 314 22.50 -3.49 -18.01
CA LYS A 314 21.65 -4.64 -18.36
C LYS A 314 21.41 -5.50 -17.12
N SER A 315 20.18 -5.96 -16.94
CA SER A 315 19.82 -6.95 -15.91
C SER A 315 19.36 -8.21 -16.60
N ASN A 316 19.82 -9.34 -16.06
CA ASN A 316 19.48 -10.67 -16.56
C ASN A 316 18.33 -11.30 -15.75
N ASN A 317 17.64 -10.51 -14.93
CA ASN A 317 16.57 -11.02 -14.08
C ASN A 317 15.25 -11.08 -14.85
N SER A 318 14.58 -12.23 -14.75
CA SER A 318 13.20 -12.37 -15.21
C SER A 318 12.24 -11.63 -14.29
N HIS A 319 11.26 -10.95 -14.87
CA HIS A 319 10.23 -10.25 -14.09
C HIS A 319 8.84 -10.56 -14.63
N TYR A 320 7.88 -10.74 -13.71
CA TYR A 320 6.47 -10.95 -14.01
C TYR A 320 6.17 -12.14 -14.95
N GLY A 321 7.06 -13.13 -14.99
CA GLY A 321 6.96 -14.32 -15.85
C GLY A 321 7.58 -14.15 -17.24
N PHE A 322 8.37 -13.09 -17.47
CA PHE A 322 9.04 -12.84 -18.74
C PHE A 322 10.56 -12.83 -18.56
N SER A 323 11.28 -13.49 -19.47
CA SER A 323 12.74 -13.37 -19.56
C SER A 323 13.15 -11.96 -19.98
N PRO A 324 14.40 -11.52 -19.71
CA PRO A 324 14.90 -10.22 -20.15
C PRO A 324 14.75 -9.92 -21.65
N GLU A 325 14.87 -10.94 -22.50
CA GLU A 325 14.70 -10.90 -23.95
C GLU A 325 13.23 -10.72 -24.30
N LYS A 326 12.35 -11.51 -23.67
CA LYS A 326 10.91 -11.40 -23.90
C LYS A 326 10.36 -10.06 -23.43
N MET A 327 10.83 -9.55 -22.30
CA MET A 327 10.52 -8.19 -21.84
C MET A 327 10.93 -7.13 -22.88
N LEU A 328 12.09 -7.30 -23.53
CA LEU A 328 12.54 -6.37 -24.57
C LEU A 328 11.65 -6.39 -25.81
N SER A 329 11.40 -7.59 -26.36
CA SER A 329 10.56 -7.74 -27.55
C SER A 329 9.16 -7.20 -27.30
N LEU A 330 8.57 -7.57 -26.17
CA LEU A 330 7.23 -7.13 -25.79
C LEU A 330 7.14 -5.60 -25.69
N ALA A 331 8.14 -4.96 -25.07
CA ALA A 331 8.19 -3.50 -24.96
C ALA A 331 8.41 -2.81 -26.32
N LYS A 332 9.32 -3.32 -27.17
CA LYS A 332 9.57 -2.76 -28.52
C LYS A 332 8.34 -2.85 -29.43
N GLU A 333 7.63 -3.96 -29.38
CA GLU A 333 6.34 -4.10 -30.07
C GLU A 333 5.24 -3.29 -29.38
N GLY A 334 5.38 -3.10 -28.07
CA GLY A 334 4.46 -2.41 -27.18
C GLY A 334 4.42 -0.89 -27.34
N VAL A 335 5.45 -0.29 -27.94
CA VAL A 335 5.50 1.14 -28.22
C VAL A 335 4.96 1.51 -29.61
N LYS A 336 4.95 0.55 -30.54
CA LYS A 336 4.29 0.70 -31.85
C LYS A 336 2.79 0.85 -31.64
#